data_AF-A0A969X0A9-F1
#
_entry.id   AF-A0A969X0A9-F1
#
_cell.length_a   1.000
_cell.length_b   1.000
_cell.length_c   1.000
_cell.angle_alpha   90.00
_cell.angle_beta   90.00
_cell.angle_gamma   90.00
#
_symmetry.space_group_name_H-M   'P 1'
#
loop_
_entity.id
_entity.type
_entity.pdbx_description
1 polymer ?
#
loop_
_entity_poly.entity_id
_entity_poly.type
_entity_poly.pdbx_seq_one_letter_code
_entity_poly.pdbx_strand_id
1 'polypeptide(L)'
;MRAELTLKSVMVRDKGGYVYSYFCDLCGTAFTTKLILAADTKEATQISMEEARQHFNRCHHCHIWVCDAHYNEDVMMCTICRPRSKREGDDSEGNL
;
A
#
# COMPACT_ATOMS: atom_id res chain seq x y z
N MET A 1 -1.73 24.49 -1.02
CA MET A 1 -2.32 23.56 -0.03
C MET A 1 -1.65 22.22 -0.25
N ARG A 2 -0.92 21.69 0.74
CA ARG A 2 -0.37 20.33 0.65
C ARG A 2 -1.56 19.39 0.83
N ALA A 3 -2.03 18.77 -0.25
CA ALA A 3 -2.91 17.62 -0.10
C ALA A 3 -2.14 16.61 0.77
N GLU A 4 -2.65 16.34 1.96
CA GLU A 4 -2.15 15.25 2.78
C GLU A 4 -2.31 13.99 1.92
N LEU A 5 -1.19 13.46 1.42
CA LEU A 5 -1.17 12.23 0.61
C LEU A 5 -1.50 11.06 1.54
N THR A 6 -2.79 10.91 1.81
CA THR A 6 -3.36 9.79 2.55
C THR A 6 -3.40 8.58 1.62
N LEU A 7 -3.17 7.40 2.20
CA LEU A 7 -3.29 6.13 1.49
C LEU A 7 -4.71 6.03 0.91
N LYS A 8 -4.82 5.82 -0.41
CA LYS A 8 -6.12 5.74 -1.10
C LYS A 8 -6.97 4.65 -0.48
N SER A 9 -8.19 5.00 -0.07
CA SER A 9 -9.09 4.07 0.61
C SER A 9 -10.56 4.30 0.29
N VAL A 10 -11.36 3.26 0.54
CA VAL A 10 -12.82 3.34 0.64
C VAL A 10 -13.23 2.73 1.97
N MET A 11 -14.29 3.29 2.57
CA MET A 11 -14.89 2.80 3.80
C MET A 11 -16.34 2.41 3.54
N VAL A 12 -16.72 1.24 4.03
CA VAL A 12 -18.09 0.75 4.02
C VAL A 12 -18.52 0.47 5.46
N ARG A 13 -19.76 0.82 5.79
CA ARG A 13 -20.40 0.40 7.05
C ARG A 13 -21.02 -0.97 6.83
N ASP A 14 -20.64 -1.94 7.67
CA ASP A 14 -21.21 -3.30 7.64
C ASP A 14 -21.56 -3.73 9.07
N LYS A 15 -22.73 -4.34 9.28
CA LYS A 15 -23.20 -4.88 10.58
C LYS A 15 -22.96 -3.96 11.81
N GLY A 16 -23.05 -2.65 11.63
CA GLY A 16 -22.82 -1.66 12.70
C GLY A 16 -21.34 -1.31 12.96
N GLY A 17 -20.39 -1.88 12.24
CA GLY A 17 -18.98 -1.51 12.25
C GLY A 17 -18.51 -0.91 10.93
N TYR A 18 -17.19 -0.87 10.75
CA TYR A 18 -16.50 -0.27 9.62
C TYR A 18 -15.57 -1.27 8.96
N VAL A 19 -15.56 -1.32 7.64
CA VAL A 19 -14.60 -2.08 6.84
C VAL A 19 -13.91 -1.10 5.90
N TYR A 20 -12.58 -1.10 5.91
CA TYR A 20 -11.77 -0.28 5.03
C TYR A 20 -11.08 -1.14 3.99
N SER A 21 -11.07 -0.67 2.73
CA SER A 21 -10.20 -1.19 1.69
C SER A 21 -9.21 -0.11 1.27
N TYR A 22 -7.93 -0.42 1.31
CA TYR A 22 -6.82 0.45 0.93
C TYR A 22 -6.17 -0.07 -0.34
N PHE A 23 -5.71 0.81 -1.22
CA PHE A 23 -5.29 0.43 -2.58
C PHE A 23 -3.88 0.89 -2.90
N CYS A 24 -3.14 0.05 -3.62
CA CYS A 24 -1.87 0.45 -4.22
C CYS A 24 -2.11 1.47 -5.34
N ASP A 25 -1.38 2.58 -5.33
CA ASP A 25 -1.50 3.62 -6.36
C ASP A 25 -1.01 3.18 -7.75
N LEU A 26 -0.24 2.08 -7.84
CA LEU A 26 0.32 1.59 -9.11
C LEU A 26 -0.48 0.45 -9.74
N CYS A 27 -0.96 -0.52 -8.96
CA CYS A 27 -1.69 -1.67 -9.50
C CYS A 27 -3.15 -1.77 -9.07
N GLY A 28 -3.59 -0.96 -8.10
CA GLY A 28 -4.95 -1.01 -7.57
C GLY A 28 -5.26 -2.25 -6.71
N THR A 29 -4.30 -3.13 -6.43
CA THR A 29 -4.48 -4.24 -5.48
C THR A 29 -4.85 -3.69 -4.12
N ALA A 30 -5.85 -4.32 -3.50
CA ALA A 30 -6.42 -3.85 -2.25
C ALA A 30 -6.01 -4.72 -1.06
N PHE A 31 -5.78 -4.08 0.08
CA PHE A 31 -5.84 -4.71 1.41
C PHE A 31 -7.17 -4.29 2.06
N THR A 32 -7.93 -5.26 2.56
CA THR A 32 -9.21 -5.00 3.21
C THR A 32 -9.15 -5.46 4.66
N THR A 33 -9.48 -4.56 5.59
CA THR A 33 -9.49 -4.86 7.02
C THR A 33 -10.59 -5.85 7.36
N LYS A 34 -10.50 -6.47 8.54
CA LYS A 34 -11.67 -7.09 9.17
C LYS A 34 -12.68 -6.02 9.59
N LEU A 35 -13.85 -6.45 10.05
CA LEU A 35 -14.84 -5.56 10.64
C LEU A 35 -14.28 -4.89 11.90
N ILE A 36 -14.20 -3.55 11.88
CA ILE A 36 -13.75 -2.74 13.00
C ILE A 36 -14.98 -2.22 13.74
N LEU A 37 -15.09 -2.57 15.02
CA LEU A 37 -16.07 -2.01 15.93
C LEU A 37 -15.42 -0.85 16.69
N ALA A 38 -15.90 0.36 16.43
CA ALA A 38 -15.38 1.59 17.01
C ALA A 38 -16.52 2.57 17.29
N ALA A 39 -16.32 3.50 18.22
CA ALA A 39 -17.34 4.47 18.60
C ALA A 39 -17.68 5.43 17.45
N ASP A 40 -16.66 5.82 16.68
CA ASP A 40 -16.80 6.74 15.56
C ASP A 40 -15.85 6.42 14.40
N THR A 41 -15.99 7.17 13.30
CA THR A 41 -15.17 7.00 12.10
C THR A 41 -13.70 7.36 12.32
N LYS A 42 -13.39 8.25 13.25
CA LYS A 42 -12.02 8.71 13.50
C LYS A 42 -11.22 7.60 14.15
N GLU A 43 -11.77 6.98 15.19
CA GLU A 43 -11.19 5.81 15.84
C GLU A 43 -11.03 4.64 14.85
N ALA A 44 -12.08 4.35 14.07
CA ALA A 44 -12.02 3.31 13.04
C ALA A 44 -10.96 3.58 11.96
N THR A 45 -10.79 4.84 11.56
CA THR A 45 -9.75 5.24 10.60
C THR A 45 -8.36 5.01 11.18
N GLN A 46 -8.13 5.39 12.45
CA GLN A 46 -6.83 5.19 13.08
C GLN A 46 -6.44 3.71 13.13
N ILE A 47 -7.34 2.86 13.62
CA ILE A 47 -7.14 1.40 13.70
C ILE A 47 -6.85 0.83 12.30
N SER A 48 -7.68 1.16 11.32
CA SER A 48 -7.52 0.63 9.96
C SER A 48 -6.24 1.12 9.27
N MET A 49 -5.78 2.35 9.54
CA MET A 49 -4.53 2.87 9.01
C MET A 49 -3.30 2.21 9.65
N GLU A 50 -3.34 1.90 10.94
CA GLU A 50 -2.27 1.15 11.63
C GLU A 50 -2.09 -0.25 11.03
N GLU A 51 -3.20 -0.93 10.70
CA GLU A 51 -3.15 -2.21 9.96
C GLU A 51 -2.63 -2.00 8.52
N ALA A 52 -3.17 -1.04 7.78
CA ALA A 52 -2.82 -0.84 6.38
C ALA A 52 -1.35 -0.48 6.17
N ARG A 53 -0.72 0.25 7.09
CA ARG A 53 0.71 0.61 7.02
C ARG A 53 1.65 -0.60 7.00
N GLN A 54 1.18 -1.79 7.36
CA GLN A 54 1.96 -3.03 7.28
C GLN A 54 1.99 -3.61 5.86
N HIS A 55 1.13 -3.14 4.97
CA HIS A 55 0.96 -3.65 3.60
C HIS A 55 1.33 -2.62 2.53
N PHE A 56 1.56 -1.36 2.92
CA PHE A 56 1.86 -0.27 2.01
C PHE A 56 3.04 0.55 2.48
N ASN A 57 3.86 0.93 1.51
CA ASN A 57 5.06 1.73 1.72
C ASN A 57 4.94 3.04 0.95
N ARG A 58 5.34 4.14 1.59
CA ARG A 58 5.31 5.46 0.96
C ARG A 58 6.62 5.72 0.23
N CYS A 59 6.55 6.03 -1.06
CA CYS A 59 7.72 6.40 -1.83
C CYS A 59 8.34 7.70 -1.28
N HIS A 60 9.64 7.70 -0.96
CA HIS A 60 10.32 8.91 -0.48
C HIS A 60 10.52 9.98 -1.55
N HIS A 61 10.39 9.62 -2.84
CA HIS A 61 10.53 10.56 -3.95
C HIS A 61 9.19 11.18 -4.40
N CYS A 62 8.22 10.35 -4.80
CA CYS A 62 6.94 10.83 -5.34
C CYS A 62 5.77 10.75 -4.35
N HIS A 63 6.01 10.25 -3.13
CA HIS A 63 5.06 10.26 -2.01
C HIS A 63 3.74 9.50 -2.18
N ILE A 64 3.57 8.74 -3.26
CA ILE A 64 2.48 7.77 -3.42
C ILE A 64 2.68 6.56 -2.50
N TRP A 65 1.61 5.82 -2.26
CA TRP A 65 1.63 4.61 -1.45
C TRP A 65 1.48 3.36 -2.34
N VAL A 66 2.39 2.41 -2.16
CA VAL A 66 2.49 1.23 -3.01
C VAL A 66 2.60 -0.04 -2.17
N CYS A 67 2.05 -1.15 -2.67
CA CYS A 67 2.24 -2.44 -2.01
C CYS A 67 3.71 -2.89 -2.10
N ASP A 68 4.09 -3.89 -1.31
CA ASP A 68 5.47 -4.40 -1.24
C ASP A 68 6.05 -4.78 -2.60
N ALA A 69 5.24 -5.39 -3.47
CA ALA A 69 5.66 -5.77 -4.83
C ALA A 69 6.08 -4.59 -5.71
N HIS A 70 5.52 -3.40 -5.45
CA HIS A 70 5.82 -2.17 -6.18
C HIS A 70 6.69 -1.20 -5.38
N TYR A 71 7.22 -1.65 -4.24
CA TYR A 71 8.19 -0.90 -3.47
C TYR A 71 9.59 -1.46 -3.71
N ASN A 72 10.58 -0.59 -3.79
CA ASN A 72 12.01 -0.89 -3.78
C ASN A 72 12.54 -0.40 -2.43
N GLU A 73 12.64 -1.35 -1.51
CA GLU A 73 13.12 -1.22 -0.14
C GLU A 73 14.59 -0.81 -0.06
N ASP A 74 15.43 -1.21 -1.02
CA ASP A 74 16.87 -0.90 -1.02
C ASP A 74 17.15 0.60 -1.07
N VAL A 75 16.24 1.35 -1.72
CA VAL A 75 16.36 2.81 -1.90
C VAL A 75 15.14 3.57 -1.36
N MET A 76 14.23 2.86 -0.68
CA MET A 76 13.00 3.41 -0.09
C MET A 76 12.11 4.20 -1.08
N MET A 77 11.92 3.68 -2.29
CA MET A 77 11.12 4.31 -3.36
C MET A 77 10.21 3.30 -4.04
N CYS A 78 9.19 3.75 -4.77
CA CYS A 78 8.43 2.83 -5.63
C CYS A 78 9.26 2.37 -6.84
N THR A 79 8.90 1.23 -7.42
CA THR A 79 9.61 0.62 -8.55
C THR A 79 9.50 1.44 -9.84
N ILE A 80 8.55 2.38 -9.94
CA ILE A 80 8.49 3.37 -11.04
C ILE A 80 9.59 4.43 -10.88
N CYS A 81 9.83 4.92 -9.67
CA CYS A 81 10.90 5.89 -9.42
C CYS A 81 12.28 5.24 -9.50
N ARG A 82 12.44 4.07 -8.89
CA ARG A 82 13.68 3.30 -8.90
C ARG A 82 13.37 1.80 -8.99
N PRO A 83 13.45 1.19 -10.18
CA PRO A 83 13.29 -0.25 -10.34
C PRO A 83 14.28 -1.02 -9.44
N ARG A 84 13.88 -2.21 -8.98
CA ARG A 84 14.80 -3.14 -8.31
C ARG A 84 15.84 -3.60 -9.32
N SER A 85 17.11 -3.66 -8.92
CA SER A 85 18.12 -4.30 -9.75
C SER A 85 17.74 -5.77 -9.94
N LYS A 86 17.80 -6.25 -11.19
CA LYS A 86 17.78 -7.70 -11.41
C LYS A 86 19.07 -8.24 -10.81
N ARG A 87 18.98 -9.22 -9.91
CA ARG A 87 20.19 -9.94 -9.46
C ARG A 87 20.81 -10.58 -10.68
N GLU A 88 22.07 -10.25 -10.97
CA GLU A 88 22.83 -10.93 -12.03
C GLU A 88 22.89 -12.42 -11.68
N GLY A 89 22.34 -13.29 -12.56
CA GLY A 89 22.27 -14.74 -12.32
C GLY A 89 21.05 -15.48 -12.87
N ASP A 90 20.08 -14.82 -13.51
CA ASP A 90 18.90 -15.48 -14.11
C ASP A 90 19.04 -15.72 -15.63
N ASP A 91 20.28 -15.78 -16.14
CA ASP A 91 20.60 -16.17 -17.51
C ASP A 91 20.88 -17.69 -17.61
N SER A 92 19.98 -18.52 -17.07
CA SER A 92 20.00 -19.96 -17.35
C SER A 92 19.05 -20.28 -18.51
N GLU A 93 19.69 -20.70 -19.61
CA GLU A 93 19.17 -21.44 -20.77
C GLU A 93 18.58 -20.69 -21.97
N GLY A 94 19.44 -20.58 -22.99
CA GLY A 94 19.09 -20.48 -24.40
C GLY A 94 20.27 -20.87 -25.29
N ASN A 95 20.91 -22.02 -25.02
CA ASN A 95 21.88 -22.61 -25.94
C ASN A 95 21.13 -23.46 -26.97
N LEU A 96 21.05 -22.99 -28.22
CA LEU A 96 20.86 -23.83 -29.40
C LEU A 96 21.61 -23.24 -30.60
#